data_AF-A0A135LD17-F1
#
_entry.id   AF-A0A135LD17-F1
#
_cell.length_a   1.000
_cell.length_b   1.000
_cell.length_c   1.000
_cell.angle_alpha   90.00
_cell.angle_beta   90.00
_cell.angle_gamma   90.00
#
_symmetry.space_group_name_H-M   'P 1'
#
loop_
_entity.id
_entity.type
_entity.pdbx_description
1 polymer ?
#
loop_
_entity_poly.entity_id
_entity_poly.type
_entity_poly.pdbx_seq_one_letter_code
_entity_poly.pdbx_strand_id
1 'polypeptide(L)'
;MSSRRETDLLIPHSTRGREVSAYLSYIIDYYDKLPPFSIFLHAGESQRHNDLFGLKTKAVLDNLRLEAVEAKGYVNLRCQHSPGCPTHVHPNNPTELDIKNHDTRAYFAQIYKGIFGDVPVPDAIGGICCAQFAVSRDQIRRRPKSDYIRMMNWVDKGSKETVDDYGVGWVFEVVWHVVFSMEDVQYVALWNPIKQCTDKSLAALCMSSVVAIITDGVDLCPRVKP
;
A
#
# COMPACT_ATOMS: atom_id res chain seq x y z
N MET A 1 37.49 5.65 7.88
CA MET A 1 36.79 6.81 7.30
C MET A 1 35.51 7.00 8.09
N SER A 2 35.46 8.02 8.96
CA SER A 2 34.26 8.39 9.71
C SER A 2 33.27 8.99 8.71
N SER A 3 32.21 8.25 8.37
CA SER A 3 31.10 8.76 7.58
C SER A 3 30.55 9.98 8.31
N ARG A 4 30.59 11.16 7.67
CA ARG A 4 29.81 12.31 8.15
C ARG A 4 28.36 11.83 8.15
N ARG A 5 27.75 11.74 9.32
CA ARG A 5 26.30 11.54 9.40
C ARG A 5 25.68 12.67 8.59
N GLU A 6 24.93 12.36 7.54
CA GLU A 6 24.14 13.34 6.82
C GLU A 6 23.22 14.01 7.85
N THR A 7 23.47 15.28 8.15
CA THR A 7 22.76 16.04 9.18
C THR A 7 21.37 16.50 8.74
N ASP A 8 21.07 16.32 7.45
CA ASP A 8 19.84 16.78 6.80
C ASP A 8 18.86 15.62 6.54
N LEU A 9 19.09 14.46 7.14
CA LEU A 9 18.16 13.32 7.05
C LEU A 9 16.95 13.54 7.95
N LEU A 10 15.77 13.19 7.42
CA LEU A 10 14.55 13.13 8.22
C LEU A 10 14.74 12.13 9.38
N ILE A 11 14.50 12.58 10.60
CA ILE A 11 14.48 11.76 11.79
C ILE A 11 13.04 11.31 12.03
N PRO A 12 12.73 10.01 11.98
CA PRO A 12 11.37 9.53 12.24
C PRO A 12 10.88 9.92 13.64
N HIS A 13 9.59 10.25 13.77
CA HIS A 13 8.97 10.64 15.04
C HIS A 13 8.89 9.47 16.04
N SER A 14 9.06 8.23 15.58
CA SER A 14 9.18 7.04 16.42
C SER A 14 10.26 6.11 15.88
N THR A 15 10.91 5.37 16.78
CA THR A 15 11.85 4.29 16.44
C THR A 15 11.16 2.96 16.18
N ARG A 16 9.83 2.91 16.37
CA ARG A 16 8.99 1.72 16.18
C ARG A 16 8.33 1.71 14.80
N GLY A 17 7.97 0.54 14.28
CA GLY A 17 7.28 0.39 13.00
C GLY A 17 8.17 0.48 11.78
N ARG A 18 9.50 0.40 11.94
CA ARG A 18 10.46 0.30 10.83
C ARG A 18 10.26 1.43 9.79
N GLU A 19 10.02 1.10 8.53
CA GLU A 19 9.79 2.07 7.44
C GLU A 19 8.52 2.91 7.63
N VAL A 20 7.51 2.39 8.35
CA VAL A 20 6.23 3.08 8.57
C VAL A 20 6.45 4.42 9.25
N SER A 21 7.29 4.46 10.29
CA SER A 21 7.57 5.69 11.01
C SER A 21 8.27 6.72 10.14
N ALA A 22 9.20 6.31 9.28
CA ALA A 22 9.83 7.25 8.34
C ALA A 22 8.80 7.83 7.35
N TYR A 23 7.92 6.97 6.82
CA TYR A 23 6.94 7.38 5.81
C TYR A 23 5.87 8.32 6.40
N LEU A 24 5.31 7.95 7.56
CA LEU A 24 4.34 8.79 8.25
C LEU A 24 4.96 10.12 8.71
N SER A 25 6.20 10.12 9.20
CA SER A 25 6.88 11.36 9.60
C SER A 25 7.05 12.31 8.41
N TYR A 26 7.47 11.79 7.24
CA TYR A 26 7.52 12.58 6.01
C TYR A 26 6.15 13.16 5.65
N ILE A 27 5.09 12.34 5.66
CA ILE A 27 3.74 12.81 5.33
C ILE A 27 3.29 13.91 6.31
N ILE A 28 3.54 13.74 7.61
CA ILE A 28 3.14 14.70 8.65
C ILE A 28 3.92 16.01 8.51
N ASP A 29 5.24 15.94 8.40
CA ASP A 29 6.11 17.13 8.40
C ASP A 29 5.94 17.96 7.13
N TYR A 30 5.67 17.29 5.99
CA TYR A 30 5.55 17.93 4.69
C TYR A 30 4.12 18.04 4.17
N TYR A 31 3.09 17.65 4.92
CA TYR A 31 1.69 17.58 4.45
C TYR A 31 1.23 18.81 3.62
N ASP A 32 1.56 20.01 4.10
CA ASP A 32 1.18 21.29 3.49
C ASP A 32 2.11 21.71 2.33
N LYS A 33 3.27 21.07 2.22
CA LYS A 33 4.35 21.32 1.24
C LYS A 33 4.68 20.12 0.36
N LEU A 34 3.79 19.13 0.30
CA LEU A 34 4.01 17.91 -0.49
C LEU A 34 4.32 18.26 -1.96
N PRO A 35 5.31 17.59 -2.58
CA PRO A 35 5.51 17.68 -4.03
C PRO A 35 4.31 17.05 -4.75
N PRO A 36 4.14 17.25 -6.07
CA PRO A 36 3.04 16.63 -6.83
C PRO A 36 2.96 15.11 -6.65
N PHE A 37 4.11 14.44 -6.50
CA PHE A 37 4.21 13.00 -6.27
C PHE A 37 5.24 12.69 -5.18
N SER A 38 4.91 11.75 -4.31
CA SER A 38 5.83 11.19 -3.31
C SER A 38 6.03 9.70 -3.61
N ILE A 39 7.29 9.26 -3.62
CA ILE A 39 7.66 7.87 -3.90
C ILE A 39 8.34 7.31 -2.65
N PHE A 40 7.80 6.21 -2.14
CA PHE A 40 8.26 5.55 -0.92
C PHE A 40 8.93 4.23 -1.29
N LEU A 41 10.18 4.04 -0.82
CA LEU A 41 11.07 2.94 -1.23
C LEU A 41 11.86 2.42 -0.04
N HIS A 42 12.36 1.18 -0.15
CA HIS A 42 13.40 0.70 0.75
C HIS A 42 14.80 1.16 0.27
N ALA A 43 15.70 1.44 1.22
CA ALA A 43 16.97 2.11 0.94
C ALA A 43 18.01 1.29 0.14
N GLY A 44 17.85 -0.03 0.01
CA GLY A 44 18.81 -0.88 -0.72
C GLY A 44 18.64 -0.82 -2.24
N GLU A 45 19.75 -0.82 -2.98
CA GLU A 45 19.77 -0.81 -4.46
C GLU A 45 19.00 -1.99 -5.06
N SER A 46 19.08 -3.15 -4.43
CA SER A 46 18.36 -4.37 -4.82
C SER A 46 17.37 -4.78 -3.75
N GLN A 47 16.11 -4.96 -4.12
CA GLN A 47 15.02 -5.37 -3.24
C GLN A 47 14.35 -6.63 -3.78
N ARG A 48 14.10 -7.60 -2.90
CA ARG A 48 13.30 -8.80 -3.23
C ARG A 48 11.85 -8.47 -3.56
N HIS A 49 11.38 -7.28 -3.16
CA HIS A 49 10.04 -6.79 -3.43
C HIS A 49 9.89 -6.15 -4.83
N ASN A 50 11.01 -5.93 -5.56
CA ASN A 50 10.96 -5.49 -6.95
C ASN A 50 10.83 -6.71 -7.86
N ASP A 51 9.88 -6.67 -8.80
CA ASP A 51 9.54 -7.83 -9.64
C ASP A 51 9.79 -7.62 -11.13
N LEU A 52 8.98 -6.80 -11.78
CA LEU A 52 8.79 -6.76 -13.23
C LEU A 52 10.04 -6.32 -13.98
N PHE A 53 10.86 -5.47 -13.36
CA PHE A 53 12.10 -4.93 -13.90
C PHE A 53 13.34 -5.48 -13.19
N GLY A 54 13.18 -6.61 -12.50
CA GLY A 54 14.22 -7.25 -11.69
C GLY A 54 14.41 -6.58 -10.33
N LEU A 55 15.43 -7.02 -9.61
CA LEU A 55 15.64 -6.63 -8.20
C LEU A 55 16.03 -5.16 -8.03
N LYS A 56 16.55 -4.49 -9.06
CA LYS A 56 17.13 -3.16 -8.94
C LYS A 56 16.06 -2.07 -8.86
N THR A 57 16.08 -1.28 -7.79
CA THR A 57 15.17 -0.16 -7.58
C THR A 57 15.25 0.87 -8.71
N LYS A 58 16.45 1.09 -9.28
CA LYS A 58 16.63 1.97 -10.44
C LYS A 58 15.73 1.56 -11.62
N ALA A 59 15.67 0.27 -11.93
CA ALA A 59 14.91 -0.23 -13.06
C ALA A 59 13.39 -0.04 -12.86
N VAL A 60 12.92 -0.17 -11.62
CA VAL A 60 11.53 0.14 -11.25
C VAL A 60 11.24 1.63 -11.47
N LEU A 61 12.11 2.52 -10.98
CA LEU A 61 11.92 3.97 -11.09
C LEU A 61 12.01 4.48 -12.52
N ASP A 62 12.92 3.94 -13.33
CA ASP A 62 13.05 4.29 -14.76
C ASP A 62 11.76 3.96 -15.56
N ASN A 63 10.94 3.03 -15.05
CA ASN A 63 9.69 2.60 -15.69
C ASN A 63 8.42 3.12 -15.00
N LEU A 64 8.55 3.89 -13.92
CA LEU A 64 7.42 4.51 -13.23
C LEU A 64 6.87 5.67 -14.07
N ARG A 65 5.59 5.59 -14.44
CA ARG A 65 4.89 6.68 -15.13
C ARG A 65 4.10 7.52 -14.16
N LEU A 66 4.50 8.78 -14.00
CA LEU A 66 3.82 9.71 -13.09
C LEU A 66 2.38 9.99 -13.54
N GLU A 67 2.09 9.91 -14.84
CA GLU A 67 0.73 10.02 -15.38
C GLU A 67 -0.18 8.89 -14.85
N ALA A 68 0.38 7.71 -14.58
CA ALA A 68 -0.39 6.60 -14.00
C ALA A 68 -0.65 6.85 -12.51
N VAL A 69 0.31 7.46 -11.81
CA VAL A 69 0.16 7.87 -10.40
C VAL A 69 -0.86 8.99 -10.29
N GLU A 70 -0.86 9.95 -11.20
CA GLU A 70 -1.85 11.02 -11.28
C GLU A 70 -3.26 10.45 -11.53
N ALA A 71 -3.40 9.57 -12.54
CA ALA A 71 -4.69 8.99 -12.89
C ALA A 71 -5.28 8.08 -11.80
N LYS A 72 -4.45 7.30 -11.11
CA LYS A 72 -4.89 6.34 -10.08
C LYS A 72 -4.83 6.90 -8.66
N GLY A 73 -4.13 8.01 -8.43
CA GLY A 73 -3.85 8.59 -7.12
C GLY A 73 -2.79 7.85 -6.31
N TYR A 74 -2.80 6.51 -6.31
CA TYR A 74 -1.86 5.61 -5.63
C TYR A 74 -1.51 4.42 -6.54
N VAL A 75 -0.22 4.07 -6.59
CA VAL A 75 0.30 2.93 -7.37
C VAL A 75 1.33 2.20 -6.54
N ASN A 76 1.10 0.91 -6.27
CA ASN A 76 2.14 0.04 -5.73
C ASN A 76 3.20 -0.21 -6.83
N LEU A 77 4.48 -0.14 -6.46
CA LEU A 77 5.59 -0.33 -7.42
C LEU A 77 5.83 -1.81 -7.77
N ARG A 78 5.19 -2.71 -7.02
CA ARG A 78 5.13 -4.12 -7.30
C ARG A 78 3.90 -4.43 -8.16
N CYS A 79 4.04 -5.43 -9.03
CA CYS A 79 3.00 -5.86 -9.96
C CYS A 79 2.49 -7.28 -9.69
N GLN A 80 3.25 -8.08 -8.94
CA GLN A 80 2.87 -9.44 -8.56
C GLN A 80 1.77 -9.42 -7.50
N HIS A 81 0.72 -10.19 -7.76
CA HIS A 81 -0.47 -10.29 -6.92
C HIS A 81 -0.25 -11.09 -5.62
N SER A 82 0.82 -11.88 -5.54
CA SER A 82 1.12 -12.72 -4.38
C SER A 82 2.40 -12.27 -3.69
N PRO A 83 2.44 -12.13 -2.34
CA PRO A 83 1.30 -12.28 -1.44
C PRO A 83 0.34 -11.08 -1.52
N GLY A 84 -0.93 -11.32 -1.17
CA GLY A 84 -1.84 -10.25 -0.77
C GLY A 84 -3.16 -10.10 -1.50
N CYS A 85 -3.19 -10.49 -2.77
CA CYS A 85 -4.41 -10.53 -3.55
C CYS A 85 -4.98 -11.96 -3.63
N PRO A 86 -6.31 -12.14 -3.60
CA PRO A 86 -7.31 -11.08 -3.43
C PRO A 86 -7.48 -10.62 -1.98
N THR A 87 -6.94 -11.36 -0.99
CA THR A 87 -7.15 -11.03 0.42
C THR A 87 -5.91 -11.35 1.25
N HIS A 88 -5.53 -10.40 2.10
CA HIS A 88 -4.49 -10.54 3.12
C HIS A 88 -5.08 -11.02 4.44
N VAL A 89 -6.18 -10.40 4.87
CA VAL A 89 -6.79 -10.60 6.19
C VAL A 89 -8.30 -10.48 6.13
N HIS A 90 -8.97 -11.22 7.01
CA HIS A 90 -10.38 -11.05 7.36
C HIS A 90 -10.46 -10.52 8.80
N PRO A 91 -10.53 -9.18 9.00
CA PRO A 91 -10.32 -8.59 10.32
C PRO A 91 -11.27 -9.09 11.41
N ASN A 92 -12.52 -9.40 11.05
CA ASN A 92 -13.56 -9.88 11.96
C ASN A 92 -13.66 -11.42 12.03
N ASN A 93 -12.83 -12.15 11.29
CA ASN A 93 -12.89 -13.62 11.20
C ASN A 93 -11.49 -14.25 11.23
N PRO A 94 -10.73 -14.09 12.34
CA PRO A 94 -9.43 -14.74 12.49
C PRO A 94 -9.59 -16.26 12.64
N THR A 95 -8.60 -17.01 12.15
CA THR A 95 -8.60 -18.48 12.28
C THR A 95 -8.24 -18.91 13.71
N GLU A 96 -8.57 -20.15 14.09
CA GLU A 96 -8.16 -20.72 15.39
C GLU A 96 -6.63 -20.70 15.56
N LEU A 97 -5.88 -20.88 14.46
CA LEU A 97 -4.42 -20.83 14.48
C LEU A 97 -3.91 -19.41 14.75
N ASP A 98 -4.53 -18.39 14.15
CA ASP A 98 -4.19 -16.99 14.40
C ASP A 98 -4.38 -16.67 15.89
N ILE A 99 -5.52 -17.08 16.46
CA ILE A 99 -5.84 -16.86 17.88
C ILE A 99 -4.86 -17.59 18.78
N LYS A 100 -4.63 -18.89 18.53
CA LYS A 100 -3.76 -19.73 19.35
C LYS A 100 -2.31 -19.23 19.37
N ASN A 101 -1.83 -18.72 18.24
CA ASN A 101 -0.46 -18.25 18.10
C ASN A 101 -0.29 -16.78 18.49
N HIS A 102 -1.37 -16.10 18.89
CA HIS A 102 -1.37 -14.65 19.09
C HIS A 102 -0.84 -13.89 17.85
N ASP A 103 -1.20 -14.38 16.65
CA ASP A 103 -0.84 -13.72 15.39
C ASP A 103 -1.52 -12.35 15.31
N THR A 104 -0.85 -11.40 14.65
CA THR A 104 -1.38 -10.05 14.41
C THR A 104 -2.79 -10.07 13.80
N ARG A 105 -3.11 -11.06 12.96
CA ARG A 105 -4.45 -11.27 12.37
C ARG A 105 -5.55 -11.44 13.41
N ALA A 106 -5.27 -12.06 14.55
CA ALA A 106 -6.24 -12.24 15.63
C ALA A 106 -6.73 -10.92 16.24
N TYR A 107 -5.91 -9.86 16.13
CA TYR A 107 -6.17 -8.54 16.70
C TYR A 107 -6.55 -7.51 15.63
N PHE A 108 -6.71 -7.90 14.36
CA PHE A 108 -6.76 -6.95 13.25
C PHE A 108 -7.95 -5.99 13.30
N ALA A 109 -9.12 -6.41 13.76
CA ALA A 109 -10.25 -5.50 13.95
C ALA A 109 -9.96 -4.39 14.98
N GLN A 110 -9.30 -4.72 16.10
CA GLN A 110 -8.88 -3.73 17.09
C GLN A 110 -7.80 -2.81 16.53
N ILE A 111 -6.82 -3.38 15.82
CA ILE A 111 -5.74 -2.64 15.15
C ILE A 111 -6.31 -1.65 14.13
N TYR A 112 -7.26 -2.08 13.30
CA TYR A 112 -7.90 -1.24 12.28
C TYR A 112 -8.56 -0.02 12.92
N LYS A 113 -9.30 -0.21 14.02
CA LYS A 113 -9.91 0.91 14.77
C LYS A 113 -8.87 1.83 15.40
N GLY A 114 -7.76 1.29 15.89
CA GLY A 114 -6.64 2.10 16.41
C GLY A 114 -6.02 3.02 15.37
N ILE A 115 -5.90 2.55 14.12
CA ILE A 115 -5.31 3.27 12.99
C ILE A 115 -6.32 4.26 12.38
N PHE A 116 -7.53 3.80 12.08
CA PHE A 116 -8.52 4.53 11.30
C PHE A 116 -9.61 5.22 12.13
N GLY A 117 -9.65 4.98 13.44
CA GLY A 117 -10.69 5.50 14.35
C GLY A 117 -11.96 4.66 14.32
N ASP A 118 -13.07 5.24 14.75
CA ASP A 118 -14.40 4.59 14.80
C ASP A 118 -15.06 4.55 13.41
N VAL A 119 -14.36 3.96 12.45
CA VAL A 119 -14.91 3.63 11.13
C VAL A 119 -15.33 2.15 11.09
N PRO A 120 -16.27 1.77 10.20
CA PRO A 120 -16.60 0.37 9.98
C PRO A 120 -15.35 -0.43 9.62
N VAL A 121 -15.16 -1.58 10.26
CA VAL A 121 -14.08 -2.52 9.93
C VAL A 121 -14.54 -3.37 8.74
N PRO A 122 -13.79 -3.41 7.64
CA PRO A 122 -14.17 -4.19 6.46
C PRO A 122 -14.08 -5.70 6.73
N ASP A 123 -14.87 -6.48 5.99
CA ASP A 123 -14.87 -7.96 6.08
C ASP A 123 -13.59 -8.60 5.53
N ALA A 124 -12.94 -7.92 4.58
CA ALA A 124 -11.71 -8.35 3.96
C ALA A 124 -10.84 -7.13 3.63
N ILE A 125 -9.52 -7.29 3.77
CA ILE A 125 -8.53 -6.33 3.28
C ILE A 125 -7.59 -7.08 2.36
N GLY A 126 -7.35 -6.52 1.19
CA GLY A 126 -6.55 -7.15 0.14
C GLY A 126 -5.92 -6.13 -0.78
N GLY A 127 -4.72 -6.43 -1.25
CA GLY A 127 -3.96 -5.52 -2.09
C GLY A 127 -2.59 -6.11 -2.40
N ILE A 128 -1.86 -5.46 -3.31
CA ILE A 128 -0.49 -5.86 -3.58
C ILE A 128 0.33 -5.59 -2.32
N CYS A 129 1.01 -6.63 -1.81
CA CYS A 129 1.90 -6.53 -0.66
C CYS A 129 2.94 -5.42 -0.76
N CYS A 130 3.43 -5.07 0.42
CA CYS A 130 4.77 -4.52 0.68
C CYS A 130 4.78 -2.97 0.67
N ALA A 131 5.85 -2.36 1.17
CA ALA A 131 5.89 -0.92 1.44
C ALA A 131 6.64 -0.11 0.36
N GLN A 132 6.41 -0.39 -0.93
CA GLN A 132 6.99 0.42 -2.01
C GLN A 132 5.91 0.90 -2.99
N PHE A 133 5.67 2.21 -3.04
CA PHE A 133 4.56 2.79 -3.78
C PHE A 133 4.84 4.25 -4.15
N ALA A 134 4.13 4.73 -5.16
CA ALA A 134 4.05 6.13 -5.52
C ALA A 134 2.63 6.65 -5.28
N VAL A 135 2.52 7.87 -4.79
CA VAL A 135 1.23 8.48 -4.47
C VAL A 135 1.25 9.96 -4.84
N SER A 136 0.16 10.45 -5.40
CA SER A 136 -0.02 11.87 -5.69
C SER A 136 -0.28 12.67 -4.42
N ARG A 137 0.11 13.94 -4.42
CA ARG A 137 -0.22 14.88 -3.34
C ARG A 137 -1.71 14.90 -3.04
N ASP A 138 -2.53 14.96 -4.09
CA ASP A 138 -3.96 15.12 -3.96
C ASP A 138 -4.57 13.87 -3.33
N GLN A 139 -4.04 12.67 -3.65
CA GLN A 139 -4.44 11.43 -2.98
C GLN A 139 -4.04 11.41 -1.50
N ILE A 140 -2.81 11.81 -1.13
CA ILE A 140 -2.43 11.95 0.29
C ILE A 140 -3.39 12.89 1.01
N ARG A 141 -3.73 14.03 0.38
CA ARG A 141 -4.57 15.07 0.98
C ARG A 141 -6.06 14.72 1.06
N ARG A 142 -6.52 13.63 0.43
CA ARG A 142 -7.88 13.13 0.64
C ARG A 142 -8.13 12.73 2.09
N ARG A 143 -7.09 12.33 2.81
CA ARG A 143 -7.14 12.04 4.24
C ARG A 143 -6.56 13.22 5.03
N PRO A 144 -7.25 13.76 6.05
CA PRO A 144 -6.74 14.90 6.79
C PRO A 144 -5.45 14.59 7.56
N LYS A 145 -4.58 15.60 7.73
CA LYS A 145 -3.31 15.49 8.47
C LYS A 145 -3.45 14.85 9.86
N SER A 146 -4.55 15.15 10.56
CA SER A 146 -4.86 14.59 11.89
C SER A 146 -4.92 13.06 11.91
N ASP A 147 -5.33 12.44 10.81
CA ASP A 147 -5.38 10.99 10.72
C ASP A 147 -3.98 10.38 10.63
N TYR A 148 -3.08 10.97 9.85
CA TYR A 148 -1.68 10.54 9.81
C TYR A 148 -1.00 10.69 11.18
N ILE A 149 -1.32 11.76 11.92
CA ILE A 149 -0.87 11.94 13.30
C ILE A 149 -1.44 10.85 14.23
N ARG A 150 -2.73 10.50 14.10
CA ARG A 150 -3.33 9.38 14.84
C ARG A 150 -2.63 8.06 14.52
N MET A 151 -2.34 7.79 13.25
CA MET A 151 -1.62 6.60 12.82
C MET A 151 -0.21 6.54 13.45
N MET A 152 0.52 7.67 13.47
CA MET A 152 1.82 7.76 14.14
C MET A 152 1.70 7.53 15.65
N ASN A 153 0.69 8.09 16.30
CA ASN A 153 0.44 7.86 17.73
C ASN A 153 0.10 6.38 18.02
N TRP A 154 -0.63 5.72 17.11
CA TRP A 154 -0.86 4.28 17.20
C TRP A 154 0.45 3.50 17.04
N VAL A 155 1.28 3.83 16.06
CA VAL A 155 2.61 3.21 15.87
C VAL A 155 3.46 3.34 17.14
N ASP A 156 3.59 4.55 17.69
CA ASP A 156 4.49 4.82 18.83
C ASP A 156 3.96 4.26 20.17
N LYS A 157 2.65 4.33 20.39
CA LYS A 157 2.02 4.04 21.69
C LYS A 157 1.00 2.92 21.61
N GLY A 158 -0.02 3.07 20.78
CA GLY A 158 -1.18 2.17 20.73
C GLY A 158 -0.88 0.74 20.29
N SER A 159 0.19 0.53 19.52
CA SER A 159 0.57 -0.78 18.99
C SER A 159 1.30 -1.67 20.01
N LYS A 160 1.82 -1.10 21.10
CA LYS A 160 2.70 -1.81 22.07
C LYS A 160 1.99 -2.98 22.77
N GLU A 161 0.67 -2.91 22.89
CA GLU A 161 -0.13 -3.93 23.58
C GLU A 161 -0.62 -5.04 22.64
N THR A 162 -0.55 -4.84 21.32
CA THR A 162 -1.21 -5.73 20.35
C THR A 162 -0.25 -6.39 19.37
N VAL A 163 0.86 -5.76 19.03
CA VAL A 163 1.81 -6.25 18.01
C VAL A 163 3.24 -5.96 18.44
N ASP A 164 4.23 -6.66 17.87
CA ASP A 164 5.64 -6.31 18.00
C ASP A 164 6.08 -5.31 16.90
N ASP A 165 7.36 -4.94 16.88
CA ASP A 165 7.87 -3.97 15.89
C ASP A 165 7.73 -4.45 14.43
N TYR A 166 7.93 -5.75 14.22
CA TYR A 166 7.75 -6.38 12.92
C TYR A 166 6.27 -6.38 12.49
N GLY A 167 5.38 -6.72 13.41
CA GLY A 167 3.93 -6.70 13.21
C GLY A 167 3.40 -5.33 12.83
N VAL A 168 3.92 -4.24 13.41
CA VAL A 168 3.57 -2.88 12.99
C VAL A 168 3.91 -2.63 11.52
N GLY A 169 5.11 -3.03 11.08
CA GLY A 169 5.52 -2.92 9.68
C GLY A 169 4.56 -3.68 8.76
N TRP A 170 4.32 -4.95 9.09
CA TRP A 170 3.42 -5.82 8.32
C TRP A 170 1.97 -5.30 8.26
N VAL A 171 1.43 -4.78 9.35
CA VAL A 171 0.08 -4.17 9.37
C VAL A 171 -0.02 -3.09 8.31
N PHE A 172 0.96 -2.18 8.25
CA PHE A 172 0.96 -1.11 7.27
C PHE A 172 1.22 -1.60 5.85
N GLU A 173 2.05 -2.63 5.64
CA GLU A 173 2.14 -3.30 4.32
C GLU A 173 0.77 -3.79 3.82
N VAL A 174 -0.10 -4.25 4.72
CA VAL A 174 -1.46 -4.69 4.39
C VAL A 174 -2.40 -3.50 4.13
N VAL A 175 -2.21 -2.34 4.76
CA VAL A 175 -3.19 -1.24 4.73
C VAL A 175 -2.72 0.05 4.05
N TRP A 176 -1.55 0.09 3.41
CA TRP A 176 -1.07 1.33 2.77
C TRP A 176 -2.08 1.93 1.80
N HIS A 177 -2.73 1.10 0.99
CA HIS A 177 -3.78 1.57 0.08
C HIS A 177 -4.96 2.19 0.83
N VAL A 178 -5.38 1.61 1.96
CA VAL A 178 -6.45 2.15 2.83
C VAL A 178 -6.00 3.46 3.53
N VAL A 179 -4.73 3.56 3.92
CA VAL A 179 -4.12 4.80 4.43
C VAL A 179 -4.28 5.91 3.41
N PHE A 180 -4.15 5.61 2.13
CA PHE A 180 -4.40 6.56 1.04
C PHE A 180 -5.84 6.58 0.54
N SER A 181 -6.82 6.08 1.31
CA SER A 181 -8.25 6.12 0.98
C SER A 181 -8.60 5.41 -0.33
N MET A 182 -7.89 4.33 -0.64
CA MET A 182 -8.27 3.38 -1.69
C MET A 182 -9.21 2.32 -1.11
N GLU A 183 -9.87 1.54 -1.98
CA GLU A 183 -10.77 0.45 -1.59
C GLU A 183 -10.07 -0.60 -0.72
N ASP A 184 -10.76 -1.14 0.30
CA ASP A 184 -10.18 -2.12 1.24
C ASP A 184 -9.62 -3.37 0.54
N VAL A 185 -10.24 -3.78 -0.57
CA VAL A 185 -9.75 -4.83 -1.47
C VAL A 185 -9.44 -4.23 -2.84
N GLN A 186 -8.15 -4.15 -3.19
CA GLN A 186 -7.74 -3.71 -4.52
C GLN A 186 -7.78 -4.88 -5.51
N TYR A 187 -8.79 -4.87 -6.39
CA TYR A 187 -8.79 -5.73 -7.56
C TYR A 187 -7.95 -5.09 -8.65
N VAL A 188 -6.86 -5.75 -9.04
CA VAL A 188 -6.16 -5.37 -10.28
C VAL A 188 -7.11 -5.69 -11.43
N ALA A 189 -7.71 -4.66 -12.02
CA ALA A 189 -8.57 -4.79 -13.19
C ALA A 189 -7.77 -5.34 -14.38
N LEU A 190 -7.59 -6.66 -14.42
CA LEU A 190 -7.25 -7.36 -15.64
C LEU A 190 -8.56 -7.76 -16.29
N TRP A 191 -8.86 -7.08 -17.39
CA TRP A 191 -9.88 -7.53 -18.31
C TRP A 191 -9.64 -9.01 -18.67
N ASN A 192 -10.69 -9.83 -18.47
CA ASN A 192 -10.91 -11.20 -18.96
C ASN A 192 -10.35 -12.38 -18.10
N PRO A 193 -11.22 -13.25 -17.53
CA PRO A 193 -10.82 -14.40 -16.69
C PRO A 193 -10.09 -15.56 -17.42
N ILE A 194 -9.95 -15.51 -18.75
CA ILE A 194 -9.53 -16.67 -19.56
C ILE A 194 -8.05 -16.60 -20.01
N LYS A 195 -7.37 -15.45 -19.87
CA LYS A 195 -6.00 -15.25 -20.41
C LYS A 195 -4.95 -14.86 -19.37
N GLN A 196 -5.12 -15.29 -18.12
CA GLN A 196 -4.02 -15.22 -17.15
C GLN A 196 -3.05 -16.37 -17.41
N CYS A 197 -1.76 -16.10 -17.26
CA CYS A 197 -0.63 -17.03 -17.37
C CYS A 197 -0.13 -17.28 -18.80
N THR A 198 0.57 -16.31 -19.40
CA THR A 198 1.81 -16.57 -20.18
C THR A 198 2.47 -15.31 -20.74
N ASP A 199 1.79 -14.17 -20.79
CA ASP A 199 2.28 -13.06 -21.63
C ASP A 199 3.04 -11.96 -20.87
N LYS A 200 4.29 -11.71 -21.28
CA LYS A 200 5.16 -10.60 -20.81
C LYS A 200 4.58 -9.22 -21.14
N SER A 201 3.54 -9.14 -21.98
CA SER A 201 2.82 -7.91 -22.31
C SER A 201 2.00 -7.32 -21.14
N LEU A 202 1.65 -8.12 -20.12
CA LEU A 202 0.90 -7.67 -18.93
C LEU A 202 1.69 -6.69 -18.04
N ALA A 203 3.02 -6.67 -18.18
CA ALA A 203 3.91 -5.68 -17.58
C ALA A 203 3.47 -4.24 -17.86
N ALA A 204 2.90 -4.00 -19.04
CA ALA A 204 2.47 -2.68 -19.47
C ALA A 204 1.30 -2.13 -18.64
N LEU A 205 0.45 -2.94 -18.01
CA LEU A 205 -0.76 -2.44 -17.33
C LEU A 205 -0.54 -2.01 -15.88
N CYS A 206 0.52 -2.53 -15.25
CA CYS A 206 0.86 -2.18 -13.87
C CYS A 206 1.36 -0.73 -13.75
N MET A 207 2.09 -0.25 -14.77
CA MET A 207 2.66 1.10 -14.80
C MET A 207 2.33 1.94 -16.04
N SER A 208 1.55 1.45 -17.02
CA SER A 208 1.08 2.31 -18.10
C SER A 208 -0.31 2.89 -17.85
N SER A 209 -0.37 4.20 -18.01
CA SER A 209 -1.57 4.94 -18.37
C SER A 209 -2.02 4.50 -19.76
N VAL A 210 -2.66 3.34 -19.90
CA VAL A 210 -3.58 3.18 -21.03
C VAL A 210 -4.84 3.90 -20.62
N VAL A 211 -4.89 5.18 -20.97
CA VAL A 211 -6.15 5.89 -21.16
C VAL A 211 -6.89 5.12 -22.26
N ALA A 212 -7.83 4.26 -21.87
CA ALA A 212 -8.80 3.74 -22.81
C ALA A 212 -9.84 4.84 -23.08
N ILE A 213 -9.51 5.80 -23.96
CA ILE A 213 -10.54 6.50 -24.72
C ILE A 213 -11.01 5.52 -25.78
N ILE A 214 -12.15 4.87 -25.56
CA ILE A 214 -13.06 4.30 -26.59
C ILE A 214 -14.48 4.39 -25.98
N THR A 215 -15.13 5.54 -26.08
CA THR A 215 -16.25 5.87 -26.99
C THR A 215 -17.51 5.04 -26.79
N ASP A 216 -18.60 5.73 -26.44
CA ASP A 216 -20.02 5.43 -26.64
C ASP A 216 -20.44 3.99 -26.96
N GLY A 217 -21.19 3.41 -26.01
CA GLY A 217 -22.38 2.59 -26.27
C GLY A 217 -22.20 1.26 -27.01
N VAL A 218 -21.94 0.17 -26.27
CA VAL A 218 -22.48 -1.15 -26.61
C VAL A 218 -22.72 -1.97 -25.34
N ASP A 219 -23.97 -2.39 -25.12
CA ASP A 219 -24.41 -3.35 -24.12
C ASP A 219 -23.70 -4.71 -24.32
N LEU A 220 -22.95 -5.20 -23.32
CA LEU A 220 -22.33 -6.54 -23.34
C LEU A 220 -22.41 -7.22 -21.96
N CYS A 221 -23.63 -7.48 -21.50
CA CYS A 221 -23.90 -8.61 -20.60
C CYS A 221 -24.83 -9.58 -21.33
N PRO A 222 -24.44 -10.84 -21.61
CA PRO A 222 -25.40 -11.83 -22.04
C PRO A 222 -26.34 -12.14 -20.88
N ARG A 223 -27.64 -11.97 -21.10
CA ARG A 223 -28.69 -12.47 -20.20
C ARG A 223 -28.55 -13.99 -20.12
N VAL A 224 -28.24 -14.50 -18.93
CA VAL A 224 -28.45 -15.91 -18.63
C VAL A 224 -29.97 -16.09 -18.43
N LYS A 225 -30.60 -16.78 -19.38
CA LYS A 225 -31.97 -17.34 -19.21
C LYS A 225 -31.87 -18.68 -18.47
N PRO A 226 -32.95 -19.09 -17.80
CA PRO A 226 -32.97 -19.59 -16.42
C PRO A 226 -32.27 -20.94 -16.20
#